data_AF-A0A4S0NPT3-F1
#
_entry.id   AF-A0A4S0NPT3-F1
#
_cell.length_a   1.000
_cell.length_b   1.000
_cell.length_c   1.000
_cell.angle_alpha   90.00
_cell.angle_beta   90.00
_cell.angle_gamma   90.00
#
_symmetry.space_group_name_H-M   'P 1'
#
loop_
_entity.id
_entity.type
_entity.pdbx_description
1 polymer ?
#
loop_
_entity_poly.entity_id
_entity_poly.type
_entity_poly.pdbx_seq_one_letter_code
_entity_poly.pdbx_strand_id
1 'polypeptide(L)'
;MTTKAEQGLRPVLHVDAHGTITEGLLLAPSGERVGWGEIIEDLRALNVATANNLTCIFALCFGLHLYKQVSLKRPVPSYLFFAPPAEISVGFLEAQTLAFYREMNRSSNVTAAFEKTLGGAMESFHCQGLFLQALLRYIRTYCIGRMRQDCLERMVTAVLQRDGIAYPSSEQLKQARRKIRESLKPGQKLIDVFAPSFLIGRAPAFTYADLDRVLKRSVPSERSQPRSGSS
;
A
#
# COMPACT_ATOMS: atom_id res chain seq x y z
N MET A 1 -13.15 -18.80 11.75
CA MET A 1 -11.74 -18.36 11.79
C MET A 1 -11.52 -17.18 12.73
N THR A 2 -12.48 -16.24 12.82
CA THR A 2 -12.45 -15.06 13.71
C THR A 2 -12.13 -15.38 15.18
N THR A 3 -12.79 -16.35 15.82
CA THR A 3 -12.54 -16.68 17.24
C THR A 3 -11.11 -17.10 17.54
N LYS A 4 -10.44 -17.82 16.62
CA LYS A 4 -9.03 -18.21 16.81
C LYS A 4 -8.08 -17.04 16.52
N ALA A 5 -8.41 -16.18 15.55
CA ALA A 5 -7.65 -14.96 15.28
C ALA A 5 -7.72 -13.98 16.47
N GLU A 6 -8.88 -13.84 17.10
CA GLU A 6 -9.08 -13.09 18.35
C GLU A 6 -8.27 -13.68 19.52
N GLN A 7 -8.07 -15.00 19.54
CA GLN A 7 -7.19 -15.72 20.48
C GLN A 7 -5.70 -15.63 20.10
N GLY A 8 -5.33 -14.80 19.12
CA GLY A 8 -3.94 -14.54 18.75
C GLY A 8 -3.39 -15.43 17.62
N LEU A 9 -4.23 -16.24 16.95
CA LEU A 9 -3.81 -16.98 15.76
C LEU A 9 -3.44 -15.99 14.63
N ARG A 10 -2.20 -16.12 14.14
CA ARG A 10 -1.68 -15.33 13.02
C ARG A 10 -1.43 -16.29 11.85
N PRO A 11 -2.39 -16.45 10.93
CA PRO A 11 -2.24 -17.40 9.84
C PRO A 11 -1.12 -16.96 8.89
N VAL A 12 -0.33 -17.96 8.47
CA VAL A 12 0.71 -17.80 7.43
C VAL A 12 0.22 -18.49 6.17
N LEU A 13 0.06 -17.72 5.10
CA LEU A 13 -0.20 -18.24 3.75
C LEU A 13 1.13 -18.28 2.99
N HIS A 14 1.54 -19.47 2.58
CA HIS A 14 2.69 -19.67 1.70
C HIS A 14 2.20 -20.00 0.30
N VAL A 15 2.71 -19.28 -0.69
CA VAL A 15 2.48 -19.56 -2.11
C VAL A 15 3.82 -19.89 -2.75
N ASP A 16 3.94 -21.11 -3.24
CA ASP A 16 5.08 -21.62 -4.01
C ASP A 16 4.55 -21.95 -5.41
N ALA A 17 4.99 -21.16 -6.40
CA ALA A 17 4.49 -21.19 -7.76
C ALA A 17 5.44 -20.45 -8.71
N HIS A 18 5.11 -20.44 -10.00
CA HIS A 18 5.71 -19.50 -10.95
C HIS A 18 4.88 -18.22 -11.04
N GLY A 19 5.56 -17.09 -11.22
CA GLY A 19 4.94 -15.78 -11.37
C GLY A 19 5.54 -15.00 -12.54
N THR A 20 4.71 -14.24 -13.25
CA THR A 20 5.16 -13.26 -14.24
C THR A 20 4.55 -11.89 -13.98
N ILE A 21 5.22 -10.84 -14.46
CA ILE A 21 4.72 -9.46 -14.34
C ILE A 21 3.33 -9.31 -14.97
N THR A 22 3.12 -9.91 -16.14
CA THR A 22 1.95 -9.66 -16.99
C THR A 22 0.77 -10.58 -16.70
N GLU A 23 1.03 -11.84 -16.35
CA GLU A 23 -0.03 -12.85 -16.28
C GLU A 23 -0.32 -13.33 -14.85
N GLY A 24 0.46 -12.89 -13.86
CA GLY A 24 0.26 -13.28 -12.47
C GLY A 24 0.84 -14.66 -12.16
N LEU A 25 0.11 -15.46 -11.39
CA LEU A 25 0.52 -16.79 -10.96
C LEU A 25 0.17 -17.85 -12.00
N LEU A 26 1.06 -18.81 -12.19
CA LEU A 26 0.81 -20.05 -12.92
C LEU A 26 0.49 -21.18 -11.94
N LEU A 27 -0.66 -21.82 -12.11
CA LEU A 27 -1.09 -22.96 -11.31
C LEU A 27 -0.65 -24.25 -11.97
N ALA A 28 0.14 -25.05 -11.25
CA ALA A 28 0.52 -26.39 -11.68
C ALA A 28 -0.43 -27.44 -11.05
N PRO A 29 -0.77 -28.54 -11.76
CA PRO A 29 -0.36 -28.86 -13.13
C PRO A 29 -1.32 -28.33 -14.21
N SER A 30 -2.41 -27.63 -13.86
CA SER A 30 -3.45 -27.24 -14.83
C SER A 30 -2.95 -26.28 -15.92
N GLY A 31 -1.89 -25.53 -15.64
CA GLY A 31 -1.39 -24.48 -16.53
C GLY A 31 -2.25 -23.21 -16.51
N GLU A 32 -3.27 -23.17 -15.65
CA GLU A 32 -4.14 -22.00 -15.48
C GLU A 32 -3.37 -20.82 -14.90
N ARG A 33 -3.83 -19.61 -15.23
CA ARG A 33 -3.23 -18.38 -14.74
C ARG A 33 -4.21 -17.56 -13.93
N VAL A 34 -3.72 -17.04 -12.81
CA VAL A 34 -4.48 -16.13 -11.93
C VAL A 34 -3.80 -14.78 -11.92
N GLY A 35 -4.51 -13.74 -12.38
CA GLY A 35 -3.96 -12.39 -12.48
C GLY A 35 -3.75 -11.74 -11.11
N TRP A 36 -2.79 -10.81 -11.02
CA TRP A 36 -2.51 -10.06 -9.78
C TRP A 36 -3.73 -9.31 -9.20
N GLY A 37 -4.64 -8.87 -10.08
CA GLY A 37 -5.87 -8.20 -9.68
C GLY A 37 -6.86 -9.11 -8.95
N GLU A 38 -6.91 -10.40 -9.30
CA GLU A 38 -7.76 -11.39 -8.62
C GLU A 38 -7.14 -11.78 -7.28
N ILE A 39 -5.84 -12.11 -7.30
CA ILE A 39 -5.08 -12.50 -6.10
C ILE A 39 -5.19 -11.44 -5.01
N ILE A 40 -5.09 -10.15 -5.34
CA ILE A 40 -5.16 -9.10 -4.32
C ILE A 40 -6.55 -9.02 -3.68
N GLU A 41 -7.63 -9.28 -4.41
CA GLU A 41 -8.99 -9.26 -3.86
C GLU A 41 -9.22 -10.47 -2.94
N ASP A 42 -8.72 -11.65 -3.32
CA ASP A 42 -8.78 -12.84 -2.47
C ASP A 42 -8.00 -12.65 -1.17
N LEU A 43 -6.78 -12.10 -1.27
CA LEU A 43 -5.98 -11.78 -0.10
C LEU A 43 -6.65 -10.75 0.80
N ARG A 44 -7.33 -9.74 0.24
CA ARG A 44 -8.13 -8.79 1.05
C ARG A 44 -9.25 -9.49 1.79
N ALA A 45 -10.00 -10.36 1.11
CA ALA A 45 -11.08 -11.11 1.75
C ALA A 45 -10.54 -11.95 2.92
N LEU A 46 -9.41 -12.64 2.72
CA LEU A 46 -8.71 -13.39 3.76
C LEU A 46 -8.22 -12.51 4.91
N ASN A 47 -7.61 -11.36 4.61
CA ASN A 47 -7.07 -10.47 5.64
C ASN A 47 -8.18 -9.82 6.48
N VAL A 48 -9.33 -9.51 5.86
CA VAL A 48 -10.54 -9.08 6.58
C VAL A 48 -11.05 -10.20 7.48
N ALA A 49 -11.19 -11.43 6.96
CA ALA A 49 -11.66 -12.59 7.73
C ALA A 49 -10.73 -12.96 8.91
N THR A 50 -9.47 -12.55 8.84
CA THR A 50 -8.45 -12.76 9.88
C THR A 50 -8.19 -11.52 10.74
N ALA A 51 -9.03 -10.48 10.62
CA ALA A 51 -8.94 -9.23 11.38
C ALA A 51 -7.55 -8.57 11.30
N ASN A 52 -6.99 -8.52 10.08
CA ASN A 52 -5.67 -7.98 9.79
C ASN A 52 -4.53 -8.70 10.53
N ASN A 53 -4.51 -10.03 10.45
CA ASN A 53 -3.43 -10.88 11.00
C ASN A 53 -2.79 -11.80 9.95
N LEU A 54 -3.16 -11.67 8.68
CA LEU A 54 -2.64 -12.53 7.62
C LEU A 54 -1.18 -12.19 7.30
N THR A 55 -0.29 -13.18 7.43
CA THR A 55 1.06 -13.11 6.89
C THR A 55 1.13 -13.87 5.58
N CYS A 56 1.65 -13.26 4.53
CA CYS A 56 1.81 -13.89 3.23
C CYS A 56 3.29 -14.05 2.87
N ILE A 57 3.64 -15.19 2.31
CA ILE A 57 4.97 -15.51 1.80
C ILE A 57 4.81 -15.98 0.37
N PHE A 58 5.30 -15.20 -0.59
CA PHE A 58 5.23 -15.50 -2.01
C PHE A 58 6.63 -15.90 -2.47
N ALA A 59 6.88 -17.21 -2.47
CA ALA A 59 8.12 -17.84 -2.94
C ALA A 59 8.06 -18.03 -4.47
N LEU A 60 8.00 -16.92 -5.20
CA LEU A 60 7.77 -16.91 -6.65
C LEU A 60 8.26 -15.60 -7.28
N CYS A 61 8.68 -15.66 -8.54
CA CYS A 61 9.19 -14.50 -9.27
C CYS A 61 8.19 -13.32 -9.28
N PHE A 62 8.70 -12.10 -9.07
CA PHE A 62 7.94 -10.85 -9.13
C PHE A 62 6.78 -10.73 -8.15
N GLY A 63 6.75 -11.47 -7.04
CA GLY A 63 5.62 -11.45 -6.11
C GLY A 63 5.29 -10.06 -5.52
N LEU A 64 6.26 -9.13 -5.41
CA LEU A 64 5.97 -7.74 -4.99
C LEU A 64 5.21 -6.92 -6.04
N HIS A 65 5.10 -7.40 -7.29
CA HIS A 65 4.32 -6.74 -8.34
C HIS A 65 2.84 -6.56 -7.92
N LEU A 66 2.32 -7.48 -7.10
CA LEU A 66 1.00 -7.41 -6.49
C LEU A 66 0.70 -6.04 -5.88
N TYR A 67 1.68 -5.37 -5.28
CA TYR A 67 1.46 -4.09 -4.61
C TYR A 67 1.07 -2.94 -5.53
N LYS A 68 1.30 -3.05 -6.84
CA LYS A 68 0.80 -2.05 -7.79
C LYS A 68 -0.73 -1.96 -7.78
N GLN A 69 -1.40 -3.00 -7.29
CA GLN A 69 -2.86 -3.08 -7.18
C GLN A 69 -3.41 -2.52 -5.83
N VAL A 70 -2.53 -2.08 -4.92
CA VAL A 70 -2.95 -1.55 -3.62
C VAL A 70 -3.64 -0.20 -3.79
N SER A 71 -4.77 -0.03 -3.09
CA SER A 71 -5.57 1.19 -3.11
C SER A 71 -5.93 1.60 -1.69
N LEU A 72 -5.80 2.89 -1.36
CA LEU A 72 -6.21 3.45 -0.07
C LEU A 72 -7.70 3.27 0.24
N LYS A 73 -8.52 3.05 -0.80
CA LYS A 73 -9.98 2.92 -0.66
C LYS A 73 -10.43 1.49 -0.34
N ARG A 74 -9.49 0.53 -0.33
CA ARG A 74 -9.76 -0.88 -0.10
C ARG A 74 -8.98 -1.33 1.15
N PRO A 75 -9.42 -2.38 1.84
CA PRO A 75 -8.61 -3.03 2.87
C PRO A 75 -7.22 -3.43 2.36
N VAL A 76 -6.24 -3.43 3.25
CA VAL A 76 -4.90 -3.93 2.96
C VAL A 76 -4.94 -5.46 2.75
N PRO A 77 -4.24 -6.01 1.73
CA PRO A 77 -4.34 -7.45 1.41
C PRO A 77 -3.68 -8.37 2.45
N SER A 78 -2.85 -7.84 3.33
CA SER A 78 -2.17 -8.63 4.38
C SER A 78 -1.63 -7.71 5.46
N TYR A 79 -1.41 -8.28 6.65
CA TYR A 79 -0.72 -7.61 7.74
C TYR A 79 0.78 -7.50 7.47
N LEU A 80 1.37 -8.60 7.00
CA LEU A 80 2.78 -8.74 6.65
C LEU A 80 2.90 -9.53 5.35
N PHE A 81 3.78 -9.11 4.46
CA PHE A 81 3.96 -9.78 3.16
C PHE A 81 5.44 -9.84 2.78
N PHE A 82 5.87 -11.02 2.35
CA PHE A 82 7.24 -11.30 1.91
C PHE A 82 7.23 -11.78 0.47
N ALA A 83 7.98 -11.13 -0.41
CA ALA A 83 8.14 -11.57 -1.79
C ALA A 83 9.39 -10.99 -2.45
N PRO A 84 9.88 -11.58 -3.55
CA PRO A 84 10.94 -10.96 -4.33
C PRO A 84 10.43 -9.81 -5.21
N PRO A 85 11.25 -8.75 -5.40
CA PRO A 85 10.94 -7.65 -6.32
C PRO A 85 11.06 -8.04 -7.79
N ALA A 86 11.83 -9.09 -8.09
CA ALA A 86 12.18 -9.55 -9.42
C ALA A 86 12.17 -11.09 -9.48
N GLU A 87 12.84 -11.65 -10.47
CA GLU A 87 13.12 -13.09 -10.51
C GLU A 87 13.92 -13.53 -9.29
N ILE A 88 13.69 -14.77 -8.87
CA ILE A 88 14.34 -15.37 -7.71
C ILE A 88 14.83 -16.78 -8.07
N SER A 89 15.99 -17.16 -7.54
CA SER A 89 16.58 -18.47 -7.79
C SER A 89 15.80 -19.57 -7.06
N VAL A 90 15.50 -20.67 -7.77
CA VAL A 90 14.89 -21.87 -7.17
C VAL A 90 15.77 -22.43 -6.06
N GLY A 91 17.08 -22.55 -6.29
CA GLY A 91 18.01 -23.06 -5.27
C GLY A 91 18.07 -22.18 -4.02
N PHE A 92 17.84 -20.86 -4.15
CA PHE A 92 17.68 -19.99 -2.99
C PHE A 92 16.39 -20.31 -2.22
N LEU A 93 15.26 -20.43 -2.92
CA LEU A 93 13.97 -20.74 -2.30
C LEU A 93 13.99 -22.10 -1.59
N GLU A 94 14.54 -23.14 -2.22
CA GLU A 94 14.68 -24.48 -1.64
C GLU A 94 15.50 -24.45 -0.34
N ALA A 95 16.65 -23.77 -0.35
CA ALA A 95 17.52 -23.67 0.81
C ALA A 95 16.90 -22.84 1.95
N GLN A 96 16.35 -21.67 1.61
CA GLN A 96 15.95 -20.67 2.61
C GLN A 96 14.54 -20.87 3.14
N THR A 97 13.62 -21.50 2.39
CA THR A 97 12.24 -21.74 2.87
C THR A 97 12.23 -22.68 4.06
N LEU A 98 12.98 -23.79 4.00
CA LEU A 98 13.09 -24.71 5.13
C LEU A 98 13.79 -24.04 6.33
N ALA A 99 14.86 -23.28 6.08
CA ALA A 99 15.56 -22.52 7.12
C ALA A 99 14.64 -21.50 7.80
N PHE A 100 13.81 -20.80 7.02
CA PHE A 100 12.81 -19.85 7.51
C PHE A 100 11.84 -20.51 8.49
N TYR A 101 11.19 -21.61 8.11
CA TYR A 101 10.23 -22.27 8.98
C TYR A 101 10.86 -22.85 10.24
N ARG A 102 12.09 -23.38 10.15
CA ARG A 102 12.85 -23.84 11.31
C ARG A 102 13.13 -22.70 12.29
N GLU A 103 13.60 -21.55 11.79
CA GLU A 103 13.87 -20.38 12.61
C GLU A 103 12.58 -19.77 13.18
N MET A 104 11.51 -19.71 12.40
CA MET A 104 10.20 -19.23 12.85
C MET A 104 9.67 -20.10 13.98
N ASN A 105 9.74 -21.43 13.86
CA ASN A 105 9.31 -22.34 14.92
C ASN A 105 10.18 -22.22 16.19
N ARG A 106 11.50 -22.07 16.01
CA ARG A 106 12.46 -21.92 17.12
C ARG A 106 12.29 -20.60 17.89
N SER A 107 12.07 -19.50 17.18
CA SER A 107 12.05 -18.15 17.75
C SER A 107 10.65 -17.63 18.06
N SER A 108 9.61 -18.25 17.49
CA SER A 108 8.25 -17.72 17.47
C SER A 108 8.17 -16.28 16.90
N ASN A 109 9.13 -15.89 16.05
CA ASN A 109 9.23 -14.56 15.48
C ASN A 109 9.42 -14.62 13.96
N VAL A 110 8.34 -14.33 13.24
CA VAL A 110 8.29 -14.39 11.77
C VAL A 110 9.21 -13.37 11.10
N THR A 111 9.35 -12.17 11.67
CA THR A 111 10.19 -11.10 11.09
C THR A 111 11.66 -11.43 11.27
N ALA A 112 12.06 -11.88 12.46
CA ALA A 112 13.45 -12.30 12.71
C ALA A 112 13.83 -13.52 11.86
N ALA A 113 12.90 -14.47 11.68
CA ALA A 113 13.10 -15.60 10.79
C ALA A 113 13.31 -15.15 9.34
N PHE A 114 12.47 -14.22 8.86
CA PHE A 114 12.60 -13.65 7.51
C PHE A 114 13.95 -12.97 7.32
N GLU A 115 14.33 -12.03 8.20
CA GLU A 115 15.58 -11.26 8.10
C GLU A 115 16.82 -12.16 8.05
N LYS A 116 16.80 -13.28 8.79
CA LYS A 116 17.91 -14.22 8.85
C LYS A 116 18.01 -15.15 7.62
N THR A 117 16.92 -15.33 6.87
CA THR A 117 16.86 -16.33 5.79
C THR A 117 16.40 -15.71 4.46
N LEU A 118 15.09 -15.61 4.24
CA LEU A 118 14.48 -15.16 3.00
C LEU A 118 14.81 -13.70 2.66
N GLY A 119 15.12 -12.87 3.66
CA GLY A 119 15.47 -11.46 3.53
C GLY A 119 16.75 -11.19 2.71
N GLY A 120 17.54 -12.21 2.39
CA GLY A 120 18.69 -12.06 1.49
C GLY A 120 18.33 -11.77 0.02
N ALA A 121 17.12 -12.14 -0.42
CA ALA A 121 16.66 -11.92 -1.81
C ALA A 121 15.19 -11.48 -1.94
N MET A 122 14.45 -11.44 -0.82
CA MET A 122 13.06 -11.00 -0.77
C MET A 122 12.95 -9.72 0.06
N GLU A 123 11.88 -8.96 -0.14
CA GLU A 123 11.55 -7.80 0.68
C GLU A 123 10.35 -8.09 1.58
N SER A 124 10.24 -7.33 2.67
CA SER A 124 9.09 -7.36 3.56
C SER A 124 8.31 -6.06 3.53
N PHE A 125 6.98 -6.18 3.57
CA PHE A 125 6.10 -5.04 3.77
C PHE A 125 5.16 -5.30 4.92
N HIS A 126 5.11 -4.33 5.82
CA HIS A 126 4.12 -4.25 6.88
C HIS A 126 2.97 -3.33 6.45
N CYS A 127 1.73 -3.67 6.81
CA CYS A 127 0.54 -2.92 6.43
C CYS A 127 0.61 -1.42 6.76
N GLN A 128 1.24 -1.04 7.89
CA GLN A 128 1.45 0.36 8.28
C GLN A 128 2.40 1.11 7.34
N GLY A 129 3.49 0.45 6.93
CA GLY A 129 4.44 1.01 5.97
C GLY A 129 3.78 1.19 4.60
N LEU A 130 3.00 0.20 4.17
CA LEU A 130 2.24 0.28 2.93
C LEU A 130 1.18 1.39 2.97
N PHE A 131 0.48 1.57 4.10
CA PHE A 131 -0.46 2.66 4.31
C PHE A 131 0.21 4.03 4.21
N LEU A 132 1.36 4.21 4.87
CA LEU A 132 2.18 5.42 4.76
C LEU A 132 2.57 5.72 3.31
N GLN A 133 3.11 4.74 2.59
CA GLN A 133 3.51 4.90 1.19
C GLN A 133 2.33 5.25 0.28
N ALA A 134 1.18 4.60 0.50
CA ALA A 134 -0.04 4.87 -0.25
C ALA A 134 -0.58 6.28 0.02
N LEU A 135 -0.57 6.75 1.27
CA LEU A 135 -0.94 8.13 1.64
C LEU A 135 0.02 9.16 1.05
N LEU A 136 1.33 8.94 1.14
CA LEU A 136 2.34 9.83 0.54
C LEU A 136 2.11 9.98 -0.97
N ARG A 137 1.84 8.87 -1.66
CA ARG A 137 1.51 8.87 -3.09
C ARG A 137 0.22 9.65 -3.36
N TYR A 138 -0.83 9.39 -2.58
CA TYR A 138 -2.11 10.07 -2.72
C TYR A 138 -1.97 11.58 -2.55
N ILE A 139 -1.27 12.04 -1.51
CA ILE A 139 -1.08 13.47 -1.24
C ILE A 139 -0.26 14.13 -2.37
N ARG A 140 0.82 13.49 -2.81
CA ARG A 140 1.64 13.99 -3.92
C ARG A 140 0.84 14.09 -5.22
N THR A 141 -0.04 13.13 -5.50
CA THR A 141 -0.81 13.12 -6.76
C THR A 141 -2.01 14.06 -6.73
N TYR A 142 -2.82 14.00 -5.67
CA TYR A 142 -4.16 14.61 -5.62
C TYR A 142 -4.28 15.87 -4.75
N CYS A 143 -3.37 16.07 -3.78
CA CYS A 143 -3.41 17.25 -2.91
C CYS A 143 -2.42 18.33 -3.35
N ILE A 144 -1.23 17.93 -3.83
CA ILE A 144 -0.13 18.86 -4.16
C ILE A 144 0.13 18.90 -5.67
N GLY A 145 0.19 17.75 -6.32
CA GLY A 145 0.70 17.62 -7.68
C GLY A 145 -0.35 17.67 -8.77
N ARG A 146 -0.04 16.98 -9.88
CA ARG A 146 -0.65 17.17 -11.20
C ARG A 146 -2.17 17.00 -11.25
N MET A 147 -2.77 16.18 -10.38
CA MET A 147 -4.21 15.89 -10.40
C MET A 147 -5.01 16.75 -9.41
N ARG A 148 -4.37 17.71 -8.73
CA ARG A 148 -5.03 18.57 -7.76
C ARG A 148 -6.15 19.41 -8.38
N GLN A 149 -5.90 20.00 -9.55
CA GLN A 149 -6.87 20.87 -10.21
C GLN A 149 -8.09 20.07 -10.69
N ASP A 150 -7.88 18.91 -11.30
CA ASP A 150 -8.97 18.02 -11.72
C ASP A 150 -9.79 17.52 -10.52
N CYS A 151 -9.12 17.16 -9.42
CA CYS A 151 -9.78 16.78 -8.18
C CYS A 151 -10.65 17.92 -7.63
N LEU A 152 -10.11 19.14 -7.61
CA LEU A 152 -10.83 20.36 -7.20
C LEU A 152 -12.09 20.57 -8.05
N GLU A 153 -11.96 20.58 -9.38
CA GLU A 153 -13.09 20.85 -10.27
C GLU A 153 -14.16 19.75 -10.19
N ARG A 154 -13.76 18.48 -10.05
CA ARG A 154 -14.70 17.38 -9.83
C ARG A 154 -15.48 17.54 -8.53
N MET A 155 -14.81 17.89 -7.43
CA MET A 155 -15.47 18.09 -6.13
C MET A 155 -16.37 19.33 -6.11
N VAL A 156 -15.96 20.41 -6.78
CA VAL A 156 -16.82 21.59 -6.98
C VAL A 156 -18.08 21.21 -7.73
N THR A 157 -17.95 20.47 -8.83
CA THR A 157 -19.10 19.98 -9.62
C THR A 157 -20.04 19.13 -8.76
N ALA A 158 -19.50 18.17 -8.00
CA ALA A 158 -20.29 17.30 -7.14
C ALA A 158 -21.05 18.06 -6.04
N VAL A 159 -20.44 19.08 -5.42
CA VAL A 159 -21.10 19.89 -4.39
C VAL A 159 -22.20 20.77 -5.00
N LEU A 160 -21.95 21.40 -6.15
CA LEU A 160 -22.97 22.22 -6.83
C LEU A 160 -24.18 21.38 -7.26
N GLN A 161 -23.95 20.17 -7.77
CA GLN A 161 -25.02 19.22 -8.10
C GLN A 161 -25.80 18.80 -6.85
N ARG A 162 -25.12 18.44 -5.76
CA ARG A 162 -25.76 18.08 -4.49
C ARG A 162 -26.62 19.21 -3.94
N ASP A 163 -26.17 20.45 -4.10
CA ASP A 163 -26.87 21.65 -3.63
C ASP A 163 -27.94 22.13 -4.64
N GLY A 164 -28.20 21.38 -5.71
CA GLY A 164 -29.26 21.65 -6.70
C GLY A 164 -28.97 22.81 -7.66
N ILE A 165 -27.71 23.23 -7.79
CA ILE A 165 -27.31 24.39 -8.58
C ILE A 165 -26.91 23.94 -9.99
N ALA A 166 -27.85 24.05 -10.93
CA ALA A 166 -27.64 23.71 -12.34
C ALA A 166 -26.79 24.74 -13.10
N TYR A 167 -26.96 26.04 -12.79
CA TYR A 167 -26.28 27.16 -13.46
C TYR A 167 -25.60 28.07 -12.42
N PRO A 168 -24.39 27.71 -11.95
CA PRO A 168 -23.72 28.45 -10.90
C PRO A 168 -23.18 29.79 -11.42
N SER A 169 -23.37 30.86 -10.66
CA SER A 169 -22.74 32.15 -10.93
C SER A 169 -21.23 32.12 -10.67
N SER A 170 -20.49 33.10 -11.22
CA SER A 170 -19.04 33.24 -11.00
C SER A 170 -18.68 33.33 -9.51
N GLU A 171 -19.50 34.00 -8.70
CA GLU A 171 -19.28 34.09 -7.25
C GLU A 171 -19.55 32.76 -6.54
N GLN A 172 -20.59 32.02 -6.94
CA GLN A 172 -20.85 30.68 -6.39
C GLN A 172 -19.70 29.71 -6.71
N LEU A 173 -19.18 29.73 -7.95
CA LEU A 173 -18.02 28.92 -8.34
C LEU A 173 -16.77 29.28 -7.52
N LYS A 174 -16.51 30.58 -7.33
CA LYS A 174 -15.36 31.06 -6.55
C LYS A 174 -15.47 30.64 -5.08
N GLN A 175 -16.64 30.78 -4.47
CA GLN A 175 -16.88 30.35 -3.10
C GLN A 175 -16.77 28.83 -2.95
N ALA A 176 -17.33 28.05 -3.88
CA ALA A 176 -17.22 26.60 -3.88
C ALA A 176 -15.74 26.16 -3.99
N ARG A 177 -14.99 26.69 -4.97
CA ARG A 177 -13.55 26.41 -5.12
C ARG A 177 -12.76 26.75 -3.85
N ARG A 178 -13.05 27.89 -3.21
CA ARG A 178 -12.40 28.28 -1.95
C ARG A 178 -12.65 27.25 -0.84
N LYS A 179 -13.91 26.90 -0.60
CA LYS A 179 -14.30 25.89 0.41
C LYS A 179 -13.64 24.55 0.14
N ILE A 180 -13.64 24.09 -1.12
CA ILE A 180 -13.07 22.80 -1.49
C ILE A 180 -11.55 22.81 -1.38
N ARG A 181 -10.85 23.88 -1.77
CA ARG A 181 -9.39 24.00 -1.59
C ARG A 181 -8.97 23.86 -0.13
N GLU A 182 -9.70 24.49 0.79
CA GLU A 182 -9.45 24.32 2.22
C GLU A 182 -9.68 22.87 2.66
N SER A 183 -10.75 22.23 2.18
CA SER A 183 -11.02 20.81 2.48
C SER A 183 -10.02 19.83 1.87
N LEU A 184 -9.35 20.21 0.78
CA LEU A 184 -8.34 19.40 0.08
C LEU A 184 -6.96 19.51 0.73
N LYS A 185 -6.76 20.44 1.68
CA LYS A 185 -5.49 20.54 2.41
C LYS A 185 -5.24 19.22 3.14
N PRO A 186 -4.08 18.59 2.89
CA PRO A 186 -3.75 17.35 3.57
C PRO A 186 -3.59 17.62 5.07
N GLY A 187 -4.10 16.70 5.89
CA GLY A 187 -4.12 16.82 7.34
C GLY A 187 -4.54 15.51 8.00
N GLN A 188 -4.65 15.50 9.33
CA GLN A 188 -4.98 14.31 10.12
C GLN A 188 -6.26 13.61 9.65
N LYS A 189 -7.26 14.39 9.21
CA LYS A 189 -8.51 13.88 8.64
C LYS A 189 -8.31 12.87 7.49
N LEU A 190 -7.23 12.97 6.70
CA LEU A 190 -6.95 11.98 5.65
C LEU A 190 -6.63 10.61 6.25
N ILE A 191 -5.83 10.58 7.32
CA ILE A 191 -5.52 9.34 8.04
C ILE A 191 -6.81 8.81 8.66
N ASP A 192 -7.59 9.66 9.32
CA ASP A 192 -8.82 9.27 10.01
C ASP A 192 -9.89 8.72 9.04
N VAL A 193 -9.91 9.20 7.79
CA VAL A 193 -10.81 8.71 6.74
C VAL A 193 -10.38 7.35 6.19
N PHE A 194 -9.09 7.16 5.90
CA PHE A 194 -8.64 5.94 5.21
C PHE A 194 -8.24 4.81 6.16
N ALA A 195 -7.68 5.12 7.34
CA ALA A 195 -7.14 4.13 8.25
C ALA A 195 -8.16 3.09 8.72
N PRO A 196 -9.41 3.44 9.13
CA PRO A 196 -10.35 2.45 9.64
C PRO A 196 -10.66 1.33 8.64
N SER A 197 -10.78 1.68 7.35
CA SER A 197 -11.04 0.72 6.27
C SER A 197 -9.76 0.03 5.80
N PHE A 198 -8.70 0.80 5.52
CA PHE A 198 -7.45 0.25 4.98
C PHE A 198 -6.76 -0.70 5.96
N LEU A 199 -6.68 -0.32 7.24
CA LEU A 199 -6.03 -1.09 8.29
C LEU A 199 -6.98 -2.03 9.05
N ILE A 200 -8.23 -2.16 8.58
CA ILE A 200 -9.25 -3.08 9.12
C ILE A 200 -9.38 -2.88 10.64
N GLY A 201 -9.68 -1.63 11.04
CA GLY A 201 -9.88 -1.24 12.43
C GLY A 201 -8.61 -1.06 13.27
N ARG A 202 -7.41 -1.40 12.79
CA ARG A 202 -6.18 -1.12 13.54
C ARG A 202 -5.85 0.37 13.56
N ALA A 203 -5.34 0.84 14.68
CA ALA A 203 -4.84 2.21 14.81
C ALA A 203 -3.62 2.44 13.89
N PRO A 204 -3.52 3.59 13.22
CA PRO A 204 -2.33 3.95 12.46
C PRO A 204 -1.12 4.14 13.41
N ALA A 205 0.05 3.70 12.97
CA ALA A 205 1.29 3.81 13.75
C ALA A 205 1.97 5.19 13.67
N PHE A 206 1.32 6.16 13.00
CA PHE A 206 1.87 7.49 12.74
C PHE A 206 0.74 8.53 12.64
N THR A 207 1.12 9.78 12.82
CA THR A 207 0.28 10.97 12.69
C THR A 207 0.56 11.70 11.38
N TYR A 208 -0.29 12.67 11.05
CA TYR A 208 -0.03 13.53 9.89
C TYR A 208 1.27 14.34 10.03
N ALA A 209 1.67 14.72 11.26
CA ALA A 209 2.92 15.43 11.49
C ALA A 209 4.14 14.58 11.11
N ASP A 210 4.08 13.26 11.32
CA ASP A 210 5.12 12.33 10.87
C ASP A 210 5.17 12.28 9.33
N LEU A 211 4.01 12.20 8.70
CA LEU A 211 3.87 12.15 7.25
C LEU A 211 4.36 13.45 6.59
N ASP A 212 4.02 14.61 7.15
CA ASP A 212 4.46 15.93 6.68
C ASP A 212 5.99 16.09 6.75
N ARG A 213 6.62 15.57 7.82
CA ARG A 213 8.09 15.52 7.91
C ARG A 213 8.72 14.71 6.75
N VAL A 214 8.12 13.58 6.38
CA VAL A 214 8.58 12.78 5.23
C VAL A 214 8.36 13.53 3.91
N LEU A 215 7.19 14.16 3.72
CA LEU A 215 6.90 14.94 2.51
C LEU A 215 7.91 16.06 2.28
N LYS A 216 8.26 16.82 3.32
CA LYS A 216 9.22 17.93 3.26
C LYS A 216 10.65 17.48 2.95
N ARG A 217 11.08 16.34 3.49
CA ARG A 217 12.42 15.77 3.23
C ARG A 217 12.63 15.35 1.78
N SER A 218 11.55 15.02 1.06
CA SER A 218 11.63 14.55 -0.33
C SER A 218 11.54 15.65 -1.39
N VAL A 219 11.46 16.93 -1.01
CA VAL A 219 11.53 18.06 -1.97
C VAL A 219 13.01 18.38 -2.19
N PRO A 220 13.56 18.23 -3.40
CA PRO A 220 14.92 18.67 -3.67
C PRO A 220 15.04 20.17 -3.41
N SER A 221 16.08 20.56 -2.66
CA SER A 221 16.52 21.93 -2.53
C SER A 221 17.00 22.42 -3.91
N GLU A 222 16.10 22.97 -4.73
CA GLU A 222 16.49 23.88 -5.80
C GLU A 222 17.02 25.17 -5.17
N ARG A 223 18.32 25.20 -4.86
CA ARG A 223 19.10 26.43 -4.65
C ARG A 223 20.59 26.10 -4.51
N SER A 224 21.26 26.05 -5.65
CA SER A 224 22.63 26.54 -5.82
C SER A 224 23.10 26.27 -7.27
N GLN A 225 22.71 27.14 -8.21
CA GLN A 225 23.54 27.34 -9.39
C GLN A 225 24.69 28.27 -8.98
N PRO A 226 25.97 27.89 -9.15
CA PRO A 226 27.04 28.85 -9.15
C PRO A 226 26.93 29.66 -10.45
N ARG A 227 26.87 30.99 -10.33
CA ARG A 227 27.15 31.89 -11.45
C ARG A 227 28.59 31.63 -11.88
N SER A 228 28.79 31.01 -13.03
CA SER A 228 30.08 31.00 -13.71
C SER A 228 30.41 32.42 -14.11
N GLY A 229 31.38 33.01 -13.41
CA GLY A 229 32.00 34.27 -13.79
C GLY A 229 32.73 34.10 -15.12
N SER A 230 32.49 35.06 -16.00
CA SER A 230 33.31 35.40 -17.14
C SER A 230 34.72 35.80 -16.70
N SER A 231 35.73 35.16 -17.28
CA SER A 231 37.03 35.72 -17.68
C SER A 231 37.68 34.79 -18.69
#